data_AF-A0A4T2GSX8-F1
#
_entry.id   AF-A0A4T2GSX8-F1
#
_cell.length_a   1.000
_cell.length_b   1.000
_cell.length_c   1.000
_cell.angle_alpha   90.00
_cell.angle_beta   90.00
_cell.angle_gamma   90.00
#
_symmetry.space_group_name_H-M   'P 1'
#
loop_
_entity.id
_entity.type
_entity.pdbx_description
1 polymer ?
#
loop_
_entity_poly.entity_id
_entity_poly.type
_entity_poly.pdbx_seq_one_letter_code
_entity_poly.pdbx_strand_id
1 'polypeptide(L)'
;MTPTQEHQLILILSDFVPVLDGDIVQAINPEAHRLTRQLILAKLEEEDDFLLQEPSLSDWVEENKRVLQEVSDEEFQEVLRETILITELQIGHSLFDPLTDGQRGQLAETILQNKIKNEEASSKKSVGFFSKATQFLRGNR
;
A
#
# COMPACT_ATOMS: atom_id res chain seq x y z
N MET A 1 11.22 -2.10 -7.25
CA MET A 1 10.62 -0.90 -6.67
C MET A 1 11.58 -0.21 -5.70
N THR A 2 11.75 1.11 -5.84
CA THR A 2 12.52 1.95 -4.90
C THR A 2 11.69 2.30 -3.65
N PRO A 3 12.31 2.67 -2.52
CA PRO A 3 11.56 3.13 -1.34
C PRO A 3 10.65 4.33 -1.61
N THR A 4 11.08 5.24 -2.49
CA THR A 4 10.28 6.41 -2.88
C THR A 4 9.04 6.02 -3.65
N GLN A 5 9.17 5.12 -4.64
CA GLN A 5 8.01 4.60 -5.40
C GLN A 5 7.04 3.83 -4.49
N GLU A 6 7.56 3.04 -3.57
CA GLU A 6 6.73 2.31 -2.58
C GLU A 6 5.95 3.26 -1.69
N HIS A 7 6.61 4.27 -1.14
CA HIS A 7 5.96 5.28 -0.31
C HIS A 7 4.87 6.02 -1.09
N GLN A 8 5.16 6.45 -2.31
CA GLN A 8 4.16 7.10 -3.15
C GLN A 8 2.99 6.17 -3.48
N LEU A 9 3.25 4.89 -3.73
CA LEU A 9 2.19 3.93 -3.98
C LEU A 9 1.30 3.69 -2.76
N ILE A 10 1.88 3.67 -1.55
CA ILE A 10 1.09 3.61 -0.30
C ILE A 10 0.20 4.85 -0.17
N LEU A 11 0.71 6.04 -0.49
CA LEU A 11 -0.07 7.29 -0.48
C LEU A 11 -1.20 7.25 -1.52
N ILE A 12 -0.95 6.75 -2.72
CA ILE A 12 -2.02 6.58 -3.73
C ILE A 12 -3.08 5.63 -3.17
N LEU A 13 -2.68 4.50 -2.60
CA LEU A 13 -3.61 3.48 -2.10
C LEU A 13 -4.39 3.91 -0.86
N SER A 14 -3.91 4.89 -0.08
CA SER A 14 -4.67 5.42 1.06
C SER A 14 -5.97 6.12 0.67
N ASP A 15 -6.12 6.52 -0.59
CA ASP A 15 -7.36 7.11 -1.11
C ASP A 15 -8.37 6.05 -1.57
N PHE A 16 -7.91 4.81 -1.83
CA PHE A 16 -8.76 3.75 -2.38
C PHE A 16 -9.08 2.62 -1.41
N VAL A 17 -8.20 2.36 -0.43
CA VAL A 17 -8.27 1.19 0.45
C VAL A 17 -9.12 1.43 1.70
N PRO A 18 -8.89 2.45 2.54
CA PRO A 18 -9.68 2.67 3.74
C PRO A 18 -11.00 3.41 3.44
N VAL A 19 -12.02 3.11 4.25
CA VAL A 19 -13.19 3.97 4.44
C VAL A 19 -12.97 4.75 5.73
N LEU A 20 -12.99 6.08 5.65
CA LEU A 20 -12.68 6.97 6.77
C LEU A 20 -13.92 7.71 7.26
N ASP A 21 -13.98 7.95 8.58
CA ASP A 21 -14.84 8.96 9.21
C ASP A 21 -13.94 9.94 9.96
N GLY A 22 -13.67 11.08 9.33
CA GLY A 22 -12.59 11.98 9.74
C GLY A 22 -11.23 11.27 9.63
N ASP A 23 -10.53 11.15 10.75
CA ASP A 23 -9.27 10.45 10.87
C ASP A 23 -9.41 8.98 11.30
N ILE A 24 -10.62 8.51 11.59
CA ILE A 24 -10.88 7.15 12.06
C ILE A 24 -11.09 6.20 10.88
N VAL A 25 -10.38 5.07 10.87
CA VAL A 25 -10.61 4.00 9.91
C VAL A 25 -11.87 3.23 10.29
N GLN A 26 -12.91 3.30 9.47
CA GLN A 26 -14.18 2.61 9.70
C GLN A 26 -14.18 1.18 9.16
N ALA A 27 -13.63 1.01 7.95
CA ALA A 27 -13.62 -0.26 7.25
C ALA A 27 -12.59 -0.26 6.11
N ILE A 28 -12.44 -1.40 5.46
CA ILE A 28 -11.80 -1.50 4.15
C ILE A 28 -12.87 -1.27 3.09
N ASN A 29 -12.54 -0.55 2.03
CA ASN A 29 -13.37 -0.45 0.85
C ASN A 29 -13.64 -1.86 0.28
N PRO A 30 -14.91 -2.27 0.08
CA PRO A 30 -15.24 -3.61 -0.40
C PRO A 30 -14.64 -3.95 -1.77
N GLU A 31 -14.29 -2.95 -2.56
CA GLU A 31 -13.65 -3.11 -3.87
C GLU A 31 -12.11 -3.10 -3.79
N ALA A 32 -11.51 -2.88 -2.61
CA ALA A 32 -10.06 -2.76 -2.44
C ALA A 32 -9.30 -3.99 -2.98
N HIS A 33 -9.82 -5.20 -2.74
CA HIS A 33 -9.20 -6.43 -3.24
C HIS A 33 -9.29 -6.61 -4.77
N ARG A 34 -10.15 -5.84 -5.45
CA ARG A 34 -10.27 -5.84 -6.92
C ARG A 34 -9.45 -4.74 -7.57
N LEU A 35 -8.78 -3.89 -6.79
CA LEU A 35 -7.93 -2.85 -7.32
C LEU A 35 -6.78 -3.46 -8.14
N THR A 36 -6.57 -2.87 -9.30
CA THR A 36 -5.43 -3.16 -10.17
C THR A 36 -4.74 -1.86 -10.50
N ARG A 37 -3.45 -1.93 -10.82
CA ARG A 37 -2.66 -0.77 -11.25
C ARG A 37 -3.33 -0.01 -12.40
N GLN A 38 -3.87 -0.76 -13.36
CA GLN A 38 -4.59 -0.21 -14.51
C GLN A 38 -5.93 0.46 -14.13
N LEU A 39 -6.66 -0.11 -13.18
CA LEU A 39 -7.91 0.51 -12.71
C LEU A 39 -7.65 1.85 -12.03
N ILE A 40 -6.59 1.95 -11.22
CA ILE A 40 -6.22 3.23 -10.58
C ILE A 40 -5.72 4.23 -11.62
N LEU A 41 -4.90 3.80 -12.58
CA LEU A 41 -4.48 4.66 -13.70
C LEU A 41 -5.68 5.25 -14.46
N ALA A 42 -6.66 4.40 -14.81
CA ALA A 42 -7.87 4.86 -15.50
C ALA A 42 -8.66 5.88 -14.67
N LYS A 43 -8.77 5.68 -13.35
CA LYS A 43 -9.43 6.65 -12.46
C LYS A 43 -8.71 8.00 -12.42
N LEU A 44 -7.38 8.00 -12.34
CA LEU A 44 -6.58 9.23 -12.39
C LEU A 44 -6.66 9.92 -13.76
N GLU A 45 -6.89 9.19 -14.85
CA GLU A 45 -7.15 9.75 -16.17
C GLU A 45 -8.53 10.40 -16.28
N GLU A 46 -9.57 9.79 -15.70
CA GLU A 46 -10.92 10.36 -15.62
C GLU A 46 -10.97 11.65 -14.78
N GLU A 47 -10.20 11.69 -13.69
CA GLU A 47 -10.13 12.87 -12.81
C GLU A 47 -9.32 14.02 -13.44
N ASP A 48 -8.38 13.72 -14.33
CA ASP A 48 -7.54 14.72 -15.02
C ASP A 48 -8.40 15.76 -15.76
N ASP A 49 -9.43 15.32 -16.48
CA ASP A 49 -10.36 16.19 -17.22
C ASP A 49 -11.08 17.22 -16.31
N PHE A 50 -11.28 16.88 -15.03
CA PHE A 50 -11.89 17.76 -14.03
C PHE A 50 -10.85 18.62 -13.28
N LEU A 51 -9.65 18.07 -13.04
CA LEU A 51 -8.59 18.66 -12.23
C LEU A 51 -7.70 19.67 -12.98
N LEU A 52 -7.78 19.74 -14.32
CA LEU A 52 -7.11 20.74 -15.17
C LEU A 52 -7.43 22.22 -14.82
N GLN A 53 -8.36 22.48 -13.89
CA GLN A 53 -8.66 23.84 -13.40
C GLN A 53 -7.72 24.29 -12.27
N GLU A 54 -6.98 23.39 -11.62
CA GLU A 54 -6.08 23.68 -10.49
C GLU A 54 -4.66 23.12 -10.75
N PRO A 55 -3.66 23.99 -11.06
CA PRO A 55 -2.33 23.55 -11.48
C PRO A 55 -1.61 22.62 -10.49
N SER A 56 -1.81 22.81 -9.18
CA SER A 56 -1.19 21.94 -8.16
C SER A 56 -1.75 20.52 -8.14
N LEU A 57 -2.98 20.32 -8.62
CA LEU A 57 -3.59 19.00 -8.73
C LEU A 57 -3.10 18.29 -10.00
N SER A 58 -2.82 19.04 -11.07
CA SER A 58 -2.20 18.51 -12.29
C SER A 58 -0.85 17.85 -12.00
N ASP A 59 0.05 18.53 -11.28
CA ASP A 59 1.37 17.98 -10.94
C ASP A 59 1.26 16.70 -10.07
N TRP A 60 0.29 16.67 -9.15
CA TRP A 60 0.02 15.51 -8.30
C TRP A 60 -0.49 14.31 -9.11
N VAL A 61 -1.41 14.55 -10.06
CA VAL A 61 -1.94 13.51 -10.96
C VAL A 61 -0.83 12.95 -11.85
N GLU A 62 0.00 13.81 -12.43
CA GLU A 62 1.11 13.40 -13.30
C GLU A 62 2.14 12.55 -12.54
N GLU A 63 2.53 12.95 -11.32
CA GLU A 63 3.47 12.19 -10.50
C GLU A 63 2.90 10.80 -10.13
N ASN A 64 1.63 10.73 -9.75
CA ASN A 64 0.96 9.48 -9.43
C ASN A 64 0.84 8.55 -10.64
N LYS A 65 0.50 9.10 -11.81
CA LYS A 65 0.49 8.36 -13.08
C LYS A 65 1.89 7.83 -13.40
N ARG A 66 2.95 8.64 -13.23
CA ARG A 66 4.33 8.20 -13.47
C ARG A 66 4.70 7.01 -12.58
N VAL A 67 4.43 7.09 -11.27
CA VAL A 67 4.72 5.99 -10.34
C VAL A 67 3.97 4.71 -10.73
N LEU A 68 2.69 4.80 -11.08
CA LEU A 68 1.90 3.65 -11.52
C LEU A 68 2.32 3.09 -12.89
N GLN A 69 3.04 3.85 -13.71
CA GLN A 69 3.63 3.36 -14.96
C GLN A 69 4.98 2.67 -14.74
N GLU A 70 5.74 3.08 -13.72
CA GLU A 70 7.07 2.54 -13.41
C GLU A 70 7.04 1.25 -12.57
N VAL A 71 5.94 0.99 -11.84
CA VAL A 71 5.77 -0.19 -10.98
C VAL A 71 5.12 -1.35 -11.75
N SER A 72 5.56 -2.60 -11.49
CA SER A 72 4.96 -3.78 -12.10
C SER A 72 3.60 -4.14 -11.47
N ASP A 73 2.78 -4.94 -12.16
CA ASP A 73 1.51 -5.41 -11.60
C ASP A 73 1.73 -6.25 -10.33
N GLU A 74 2.79 -7.07 -10.29
CA GLU A 74 3.14 -7.86 -9.11
C GLU A 74 3.57 -7.00 -7.93
N GLU A 75 4.42 -5.99 -8.17
CA GLU A 75 4.85 -5.05 -7.13
C GLU A 75 3.66 -4.26 -6.58
N PHE A 76 2.77 -3.82 -7.48
CA PHE A 76 1.53 -3.14 -7.10
C PHE A 76 0.64 -4.03 -6.21
N GLN A 77 0.43 -5.28 -6.61
CA GLN A 77 -0.40 -6.23 -5.86
C GLN A 77 0.22 -6.61 -4.52
N GLU A 78 1.54 -6.62 -4.43
CA GLU A 78 2.24 -6.81 -3.15
C GLU A 78 1.91 -5.64 -2.22
N VAL A 79 2.18 -4.40 -2.62
CA VAL A 79 1.92 -3.20 -1.80
C VAL A 79 0.44 -3.08 -1.44
N LEU A 80 -0.48 -3.34 -2.38
CA LEU A 80 -1.93 -3.34 -2.11
C LEU A 80 -2.30 -4.28 -0.96
N ARG A 81 -1.77 -5.50 -0.95
CA ARG A 81 -2.04 -6.45 0.15
C ARG A 81 -1.49 -5.94 1.47
N GLU A 82 -0.32 -5.32 1.46
CA GLU A 82 0.28 -4.75 2.66
C GLU A 82 -0.56 -3.58 3.20
N THR A 83 -1.01 -2.68 2.33
CA THR A 83 -1.87 -1.54 2.69
C THR A 83 -3.20 -2.02 3.26
N ILE A 84 -3.82 -3.05 2.67
CA ILE A 84 -5.06 -3.63 3.18
C ILE A 84 -4.86 -4.20 4.59
N LEU A 85 -3.79 -4.98 4.81
CA LEU A 85 -3.48 -5.55 6.13
C LEU A 85 -3.28 -4.45 7.18
N ILE A 86 -2.54 -3.39 6.85
CA ILE A 86 -2.32 -2.27 7.78
C ILE A 86 -3.66 -1.58 8.09
N THR A 87 -4.50 -1.38 7.07
CA THR A 87 -5.84 -0.79 7.23
C THR A 87 -6.71 -1.65 8.13
N GLU A 88 -6.70 -2.98 7.97
CA GLU A 88 -7.42 -3.93 8.83
C GLU A 88 -7.04 -3.78 10.30
N LEU A 89 -5.74 -3.68 10.57
CA LEU A 89 -5.24 -3.50 11.92
C LEU A 89 -5.69 -2.17 12.54
N GLN A 90 -5.92 -1.14 11.72
CA GLN A 90 -6.29 0.19 12.18
C GLN A 90 -7.81 0.43 12.28
N ILE A 91 -8.66 -0.54 11.94
CA ILE A 91 -10.12 -0.39 12.04
C ILE A 91 -10.51 0.00 13.48
N GLY A 92 -11.30 1.08 13.61
CA GLY A 92 -11.73 1.66 14.87
C GLY A 92 -10.72 2.60 15.53
N HIS A 93 -9.58 2.87 14.88
CA HIS A 93 -8.52 3.74 15.38
C HIS A 93 -8.23 4.90 14.42
N SER A 94 -7.59 5.95 14.94
CA SER A 94 -7.11 7.06 14.12
C SER A 94 -5.94 6.62 13.25
N LEU A 95 -5.87 7.14 12.02
CA LEU A 95 -4.69 7.02 11.15
C LEU A 95 -3.42 7.58 11.79
N PHE A 96 -3.57 8.54 12.71
CA PHE A 96 -2.45 9.19 13.40
C PHE A 96 -2.04 8.48 14.69
N ASP A 97 -2.85 7.53 15.18
CA ASP A 97 -2.51 6.76 16.36
C ASP A 97 -1.42 5.73 16.05
N PRO A 98 -0.42 5.60 16.92
CA PRO A 98 0.54 4.51 16.79
C PRO A 98 -0.18 3.17 17.00
N LEU A 99 0.23 2.15 16.26
CA LEU A 99 -0.26 0.79 16.47
C LEU A 99 -0.06 0.37 17.93
N THR A 100 -1.08 -0.19 18.57
CA THR A 100 -1.02 -0.78 19.92
C THR A 100 -0.08 -1.98 19.97
N ASP A 101 0.34 -2.41 21.16
CA ASP A 101 1.15 -3.63 21.33
C ASP A 101 0.51 -4.87 20.69
N GLY A 102 -0.81 -5.00 20.80
CA GLY A 102 -1.55 -6.11 20.18
C GLY A 102 -1.48 -6.08 18.65
N GLN A 103 -1.74 -4.91 18.05
CA GLN A 103 -1.64 -4.72 16.60
C GLN A 103 -0.21 -4.93 16.09
N ARG A 104 0.80 -4.44 16.82
CA ARG A 104 2.21 -4.69 16.49
C ARG A 104 2.56 -6.18 16.54
N GLY A 105 2.00 -6.92 17.50
CA GLY A 105 2.15 -8.37 17.59
C GLY A 105 1.56 -9.09 16.38
N GLN A 106 0.33 -8.75 16.00
CA GLN A 106 -0.34 -9.31 14.82
C GLN A 106 0.41 -8.99 13.51
N LEU A 107 0.91 -7.76 13.40
CA LEU A 107 1.74 -7.33 12.27
C LEU A 107 3.04 -8.15 12.20
N ALA A 108 3.74 -8.31 13.33
CA ALA A 108 4.96 -9.10 13.41
C ALA A 108 4.73 -10.57 13.04
N GLU A 109 3.63 -11.17 13.52
CA GLU A 109 3.25 -12.54 13.15
C GLU A 109 2.99 -12.66 11.64
N THR A 110 2.27 -11.71 11.05
CA THR A 110 1.98 -11.73 9.61
C THR A 110 3.25 -11.58 8.78
N ILE A 111 4.16 -10.71 9.18
CA ILE A 111 5.49 -10.55 8.56
C ILE A 111 6.28 -11.86 8.64
N LEU A 112 6.27 -12.54 9.78
CA LEU A 112 6.96 -13.82 9.97
C LEU A 112 6.32 -14.94 9.15
N GLN A 113 4.99 -15.03 9.07
CA GLN A 113 4.31 -16.00 8.22
C GLN A 113 4.61 -15.78 6.74
N ASN A 114 4.66 -14.53 6.29
CA ASN A 114 5.07 -14.19 4.93
C ASN A 114 6.54 -14.54 4.67
N LYS A 115 7.42 -14.40 5.67
CA LYS A 115 8.82 -14.89 5.59
C LYS A 115 8.87 -16.40 5.36
N ILE A 116 8.13 -17.18 6.15
CA ILE A 116 8.10 -18.65 6.05
C ILE A 116 7.58 -19.09 4.68
N LYS A 117 6.47 -18.50 4.22
CA LYS A 117 5.90 -18.80 2.89
C LYS A 117 6.86 -18.47 1.74
N ASN A 118 7.61 -17.36 1.85
CA ASN A 118 8.60 -16.96 0.85
C ASN A 118 9.91 -17.78 0.92
N GLU A 119 10.25 -18.37 2.08
CA GLU A 119 11.37 -19.30 2.23
C GLU A 119 11.06 -20.69 1.63
N GLU A 120 9.81 -21.14 1.69
CA GLU A 120 9.34 -22.36 1.02
C GLU A 120 9.18 -22.17 -0.50
N ALA A 121 8.83 -20.97 -0.95
CA ALA A 121 8.70 -20.60 -2.37
C ALA A 121 10.00 -20.00 -2.95
N SER A 122 11.07 -20.80 -3.00
CA SER A 122 12.34 -20.43 -3.63
C SER A 122 12.17 -19.78 -5.01
N SER A 123 12.52 -18.48 -5.10
CA SER A 123 13.08 -17.70 -6.24
C SER A 123 12.43 -16.35 -6.58
N LYS A 124 11.28 -15.97 -6.02
CA LYS A 124 10.72 -14.62 -6.29
C LYS A 124 11.24 -13.61 -5.28
N LYS A 125 11.98 -12.60 -5.76
CA LYS A 125 12.33 -11.41 -4.97
C LYS A 125 11.04 -10.62 -4.72
N SER A 126 10.48 -10.73 -3.52
CA SER A 126 9.44 -9.86 -3.01
C SER A 126 10.01 -8.46 -2.74
N VAL A 127 9.27 -7.41 -3.07
CA VAL A 127 9.80 -6.03 -3.18
C VAL A 127 9.11 -5.04 -2.24
N GLY A 128 8.06 -5.48 -1.54
CA GLY A 128 7.26 -4.67 -0.60
C GLY A 128 7.95 -4.38 0.74
N PHE A 129 7.27 -3.61 1.59
CA PHE A 129 7.81 -3.17 2.87
C PHE A 129 8.01 -4.35 3.82
N PHE A 130 7.11 -5.33 3.83
CA PHE A 130 7.29 -6.51 4.65
C PHE A 130 8.46 -7.38 4.17
N SER A 131 8.74 -7.41 2.87
CA SER A 131 9.93 -8.11 2.37
C SER A 131 11.21 -7.47 2.91
N LYS A 132 11.29 -6.13 2.90
CA LYS A 132 12.41 -5.37 3.48
C LYS A 132 12.53 -5.59 4.99
N ALA A 133 11.41 -5.57 5.71
CA ALA A 133 11.38 -5.87 7.15
C ALA A 133 11.92 -7.30 7.44
N THR A 134 11.56 -8.29 6.63
CA THR A 134 12.10 -9.65 6.79
C THR A 134 13.59 -9.77 6.42
N GLN A 135 14.11 -8.96 5.50
CA GLN A 135 15.55 -8.89 5.20
C GLN A 135 16.35 -8.30 6.38
N PHE A 136 15.84 -7.25 7.03
CA PHE A 136 16.45 -6.73 8.27
C PHE A 136 16.51 -7.81 9.36
N LEU A 137 15.47 -8.64 9.48
CA LEU A 137 15.47 -9.79 10.40
C LEU A 137 16.44 -10.92 9.99
N ARG A 138 16.98 -10.93 8.76
CA ARG A 138 18.02 -11.87 8.31
C ARG A 138 19.44 -11.39 8.61
N GLY A 139 19.67 -10.08 8.75
CA GLY A 139 21.01 -9.48 8.90
C GLY A 139 21.64 -9.51 10.30
N ASN A 140 20.92 -10.00 11.32
CA ASN A 140 21.43 -10.10 12.70
C ASN A 140 21.88 -11.54 13.04
N ARG A 141 22.85 -12.08 12.29
CA ARG A 141 23.58 -13.31 12.66
C ARG A 141 25.08 -13.13 12.47
#